data_AF-A0A9D9QVW8-F1
#
_entry.id   AF-A0A9D9QVW8-F1
#
_cell.length_a   1.000
_cell.length_b   1.000
_cell.length_c   1.000
_cell.angle_alpha   90.00
_cell.angle_beta   90.00
_cell.angle_gamma   90.00
#
_symmetry.space_group_name_H-M   'P 1'
#
loop_
_entity.id
_entity.type
_entity.pdbx_description
1 polymer ?
#
loop_
_entity_poly.entity_id
_entity_poly.type
_entity_poly.pdbx_seq_one_letter_code
_entity_poly.pdbx_strand_id
1 'polypeptide(L)'
;MKTLKIVSLSALLGLAIACGSSQSNVAATSPPPPPPAPTVAVEKPDNGVHEPTQKEYLAIQEKYINVSLDQLKEGYKIYSQGACINCHEAKNIYKRSDEKWGHILDDMAEKARLSDSEKDAVTKYVFAIKAGQSK
;
A
#
# COMPACT_ATOMS: atom_id res chain seq x y z
N MET A 1 45.61 -24.08 8.99
CA MET A 1 46.78 -23.42 8.38
C MET A 1 46.85 -23.78 6.90
N LYS A 2 46.53 -22.84 6.01
CA LYS A 2 47.14 -22.74 4.67
C LYS A 2 46.92 -21.32 4.13
N THR A 3 48.02 -20.59 4.13
CA THR A 3 48.33 -19.35 3.40
C THR A 3 48.12 -19.55 1.89
N LEU A 4 47.89 -18.57 1.01
CA LEU A 4 48.71 -17.38 0.67
C LEU A 4 47.92 -16.68 -0.48
N LYS A 5 47.58 -15.37 -0.41
CA LYS A 5 48.13 -14.22 -1.20
C LYS A 5 47.90 -14.29 -2.74
N ILE A 6 47.58 -13.25 -3.53
CA ILE A 6 47.82 -11.80 -3.47
C ILE A 6 47.11 -11.12 -4.69
N VAL A 7 46.60 -9.90 -4.49
CA VAL A 7 46.63 -8.69 -5.37
C VAL A 7 45.98 -8.72 -6.78
N SER A 8 45.00 -7.82 -7.00
CA SER A 8 45.15 -6.55 -7.76
C SER A 8 43.76 -5.89 -7.92
N LEU A 9 43.48 -4.76 -7.24
CA LEU A 9 43.68 -3.38 -7.71
C LEU A 9 42.79 -2.98 -8.91
N SER A 10 41.71 -2.26 -8.65
CA SER A 10 41.23 -1.18 -9.54
C SER A 10 40.47 -0.16 -8.72
N ALA A 11 41.11 0.99 -8.58
CA ALA A 11 40.58 2.22 -8.02
C ALA A 11 39.59 2.86 -8.99
N LEU A 12 38.46 3.35 -8.48
CA LEU A 12 37.74 4.47 -9.08
C LEU A 12 37.34 5.42 -7.94
N LEU A 13 38.25 6.37 -7.71
CA LEU A 13 38.07 7.49 -6.81
C LEU A 13 37.42 8.63 -7.60
N GLY A 14 36.23 9.03 -7.14
CA GLY A 14 35.74 10.42 -7.07
C GLY A 14 35.59 11.24 -8.35
N LEU A 15 34.35 11.64 -8.63
CA LEU A 15 34.09 13.02 -9.03
C LEU A 15 32.83 13.53 -8.32
N ALA A 16 33.05 14.47 -7.40
CA ALA A 16 32.02 15.29 -6.82
C ALA A 16 31.47 16.24 -7.90
N ILE A 17 30.14 16.33 -8.02
CA ILE A 17 29.50 17.44 -8.72
C ILE A 17 28.72 18.24 -7.67
N ALA A 18 29.10 19.51 -7.62
CA ALA A 18 28.75 20.52 -6.65
C ALA A 18 27.27 20.89 -6.62
N CYS A 19 26.84 21.42 -5.48
CA CYS A 19 25.64 22.21 -5.32
C CYS A 19 25.61 23.35 -6.35
N GLY A 20 24.66 23.29 -7.28
CA GLY A 20 24.18 24.43 -8.06
C GLY A 20 22.82 24.87 -7.55
N SER A 21 22.80 25.75 -6.55
CA SER A 21 21.60 26.46 -6.13
C SER A 21 21.32 27.57 -7.15
N SER A 22 20.48 27.28 -8.13
CA SER A 22 19.89 28.30 -9.01
C SER A 22 18.47 28.60 -8.52
N GLN A 23 18.40 29.54 -7.58
CA GLN A 23 17.15 30.17 -7.18
C GLN A 23 16.72 31.13 -8.29
N SER A 24 15.91 30.64 -9.22
CA SER A 24 15.12 31.53 -10.09
C SER A 24 13.98 32.10 -9.26
N ASN A 25 14.19 33.29 -8.72
CA ASN A 25 13.10 34.18 -8.29
C ASN A 25 12.30 34.57 -9.53
N VAL A 26 11.34 33.73 -9.89
CA VAL A 26 10.18 34.18 -10.65
C VAL A 26 9.16 34.59 -9.59
N ALA A 27 9.04 35.89 -9.38
CA ALA A 27 7.87 36.46 -8.74
C ALA A 27 6.66 36.19 -9.65
N ALA A 28 6.16 34.96 -9.59
CA ALA A 28 4.81 34.66 -10.00
C ALA A 28 3.93 35.21 -8.88
N THR A 29 3.19 36.28 -9.18
CA THR A 29 1.94 36.56 -8.49
C THR A 29 1.03 35.36 -8.73
N SER A 30 1.16 34.34 -7.88
CA SER A 30 0.20 33.26 -7.80
C SER A 30 -1.15 33.89 -7.45
N PRO A 31 -2.26 33.49 -8.10
CA PRO A 31 -3.57 33.77 -7.54
C PRO A 31 -3.60 33.26 -6.09
N PRO A 32 -4.37 33.89 -5.19
CA PRO A 32 -4.45 33.44 -3.80
C PRO A 32 -4.71 31.93 -3.78
N PRO A 33 -4.10 31.19 -2.84
CA PRO A 33 -4.37 29.77 -2.71
C PRO A 33 -5.89 29.59 -2.69
N PRO A 34 -6.46 28.64 -3.46
CA PRO A 34 -7.87 28.34 -3.30
C PRO A 34 -8.10 28.08 -1.81
N PRO A 35 -9.21 28.56 -1.23
CA PRO A 35 -9.53 28.26 0.16
C PRO A 35 -9.36 26.75 0.37
N PRO A 36 -8.82 26.30 1.52
CA PRO A 36 -8.69 24.87 1.79
C PRO A 36 -10.04 24.25 1.46
N ALA A 37 -10.03 23.37 0.45
CA ALA A 37 -11.24 22.67 0.04
C ALA A 37 -11.84 22.09 1.32
N PRO A 38 -13.16 22.24 1.55
CA PRO A 38 -13.76 21.70 2.74
C PRO A 38 -13.31 20.26 2.86
N THR A 39 -12.70 19.91 4.00
CA THR A 39 -12.46 18.54 4.42
C THR A 39 -13.82 17.89 4.59
N VAL A 40 -14.48 17.59 3.46
CA VAL A 40 -15.62 16.69 3.43
C VAL A 40 -14.99 15.37 3.79
N ALA A 41 -15.18 14.95 5.04
CA ALA A 41 -14.91 13.58 5.43
C ALA A 41 -15.71 12.72 4.46
N VAL A 42 -15.03 12.10 3.49
CA VAL A 42 -15.65 11.15 2.59
C VAL A 42 -16.13 10.02 3.49
N GLU A 43 -17.45 9.96 3.69
CA GLU A 43 -18.06 8.92 4.50
C GLU A 43 -17.71 7.58 3.87
N LYS A 44 -17.12 6.70 4.68
CA LYS A 44 -16.71 5.38 4.22
C LYS A 44 -17.94 4.53 3.95
N PRO A 45 -17.95 3.74 2.86
CA PRO A 45 -19.07 2.85 2.57
C PRO A 45 -19.24 1.82 3.68
N ASP A 46 -20.50 1.46 3.96
CA ASP A 46 -20.92 0.51 4.98
C ASP A 46 -20.44 -0.94 4.71
N ASN A 47 -19.93 -1.20 3.50
CA ASN A 47 -19.39 -2.48 3.09
C ASN A 47 -17.87 -2.63 3.31
N GLY A 48 -17.19 -1.55 3.68
CA GLY A 48 -15.74 -1.53 3.88
C GLY A 48 -14.92 -1.60 2.58
N VAL A 49 -15.57 -1.60 1.41
CA VAL A 49 -14.88 -1.64 0.12
C VAL A 49 -14.54 -0.21 -0.30
N HIS A 50 -13.41 0.29 0.18
CA HIS A 50 -12.87 1.60 -0.16
C HIS A 50 -11.35 1.57 -0.24
N GLU A 51 -10.76 2.54 -0.96
CA GLU A 51 -9.31 2.66 -0.99
C GLU A 51 -8.76 2.85 0.44
N PRO A 52 -7.67 2.15 0.81
CA PRO A 52 -7.06 2.28 2.13
C PRO A 52 -6.45 3.66 2.30
N THR A 53 -6.68 4.27 3.46
CA THR A 53 -6.06 5.55 3.83
C THR A 53 -4.94 5.33 4.84
N GLN A 54 -4.29 6.43 5.24
CA GLN A 54 -3.30 6.40 6.31
C GLN A 54 -3.87 5.78 7.61
N LYS A 55 -5.18 5.93 7.88
CA LYS A 55 -5.83 5.35 9.06
C LYS A 55 -5.73 3.81 9.06
N GLU A 56 -6.14 3.17 7.97
CA GLU A 56 -6.12 1.71 7.84
C GLU A 56 -4.68 1.18 7.82
N TYR A 57 -3.77 1.91 7.16
CA TYR A 57 -2.35 1.57 7.16
C TYR A 57 -1.75 1.58 8.57
N LEU A 58 -1.97 2.63 9.35
CA LEU A 58 -1.46 2.70 10.73
C LEU A 58 -2.08 1.62 11.61
N ALA A 59 -3.38 1.36 11.46
CA ALA A 59 -4.09 0.36 12.27
C ALA A 59 -3.58 -1.08 12.06
N ILE A 60 -2.98 -1.38 10.90
CA ILE A 60 -2.55 -2.74 10.57
C ILE A 60 -1.07 -3.02 10.84
N GLN A 61 -0.26 -1.99 11.10
CA GLN A 61 1.19 -2.14 11.31
C GLN A 61 1.55 -3.04 12.50
N GLU A 62 0.73 -3.06 13.55
CA GLU A 62 0.94 -3.94 14.70
C GLU A 62 0.88 -5.43 14.32
N LYS A 63 0.08 -5.77 13.29
CA LYS A 63 -0.09 -7.14 12.81
C LYS A 63 0.88 -7.49 11.67
N TYR A 64 1.22 -6.51 10.82
CA TYR A 64 2.10 -6.70 9.66
C TYR A 64 3.20 -5.63 9.62
N ILE A 65 4.35 -5.92 10.25
CA ILE A 65 5.48 -4.99 10.44
C ILE A 65 6.08 -4.42 9.14
N ASN A 66 5.89 -5.09 7.99
CA ASN A 66 6.45 -4.68 6.69
C ASN A 66 5.38 -4.37 5.63
N VAL A 67 4.15 -4.09 6.04
CA VAL A 67 3.11 -3.64 5.10
C VAL A 67 3.41 -2.22 4.62
N SER A 68 3.13 -1.93 3.35
CA SER A 68 3.17 -0.58 2.78
C SER A 68 1.79 -0.12 2.35
N LEU A 69 1.55 1.20 2.30
CA LEU A 69 0.29 1.73 1.79
C LEU A 69 0.06 1.32 0.32
N ASP A 70 1.12 1.24 -0.48
CA ASP A 70 1.04 0.77 -1.87
C ASP A 70 0.61 -0.68 -1.96
N GLN A 71 1.08 -1.55 -1.06
CA GLN A 71 0.62 -2.94 -0.98
C GLN A 71 -0.88 -3.02 -0.65
N LEU A 72 -1.37 -2.17 0.26
CA LEU A 72 -2.80 -2.12 0.57
C LEU A 72 -3.62 -1.62 -0.62
N LYS A 73 -3.13 -0.62 -1.36
CA LYS A 73 -3.77 -0.10 -2.57
C LYS A 73 -3.82 -1.16 -3.68
N GLU A 74 -2.77 -1.96 -3.80
CA GLU A 74 -2.77 -3.09 -4.74
C GLU A 74 -3.81 -4.14 -4.35
N GLY A 75 -3.87 -4.52 -3.06
CA GLY A 75 -4.92 -5.38 -2.54
C GLY A 75 -6.32 -4.83 -2.79
N TYR A 76 -6.52 -3.53 -2.63
CA TYR A 76 -7.79 -2.87 -2.95
C TYR A 76 -8.18 -3.03 -4.42
N LYS A 77 -7.25 -2.81 -5.36
CA LYS A 77 -7.52 -2.97 -6.80
C LYS A 77 -7.92 -4.40 -7.12
N ILE A 78 -7.16 -5.39 -6.64
CA ILE A 78 -7.48 -6.81 -6.84
C ILE A 78 -8.87 -7.15 -6.27
N TYR A 79 -9.17 -6.64 -5.08
CA TYR A 79 -10.43 -6.92 -4.38
C TYR A 79 -11.66 -6.29 -5.02
N SER A 80 -11.56 -5.03 -5.45
CA SER A 80 -12.71 -4.20 -5.82
C SER A 80 -12.88 -3.98 -7.32
N GLN A 81 -11.82 -4.21 -8.09
CA GLN A 81 -11.77 -3.90 -9.53
C GLN A 81 -11.20 -5.07 -10.35
N GLY A 82 -10.57 -6.05 -9.69
CA GLY A 82 -9.80 -7.11 -10.32
C GLY A 82 -10.36 -8.52 -10.09
N ALA A 83 -9.45 -9.48 -9.90
CA ALA A 83 -9.74 -10.91 -9.92
C ALA A 83 -10.86 -11.34 -8.93
N CYS A 84 -10.99 -10.68 -7.79
CA CYS A 84 -12.00 -11.04 -6.78
C CYS A 84 -13.45 -10.74 -7.20
N ILE A 85 -13.66 -9.89 -8.21
CA ILE A 85 -15.00 -9.53 -8.69
C ILE A 85 -15.39 -10.16 -10.03
N ASN A 86 -14.50 -10.96 -10.62
CA ASN A 86 -14.76 -11.58 -11.93
C ASN A 86 -15.81 -12.71 -11.90
N CYS A 87 -16.09 -13.27 -10.72
CA CYS A 87 -17.05 -14.37 -10.57
C CYS A 87 -18.28 -13.99 -9.73
N HIS A 88 -18.16 -13.05 -8.81
CA HIS A 88 -19.24 -12.55 -7.97
C HIS A 88 -18.89 -11.14 -7.47
N GLU A 89 -19.88 -10.39 -6.99
CA GLU A 89 -19.64 -9.09 -6.38
C GLU A 89 -18.68 -9.14 -5.17
N ALA A 90 -17.99 -8.03 -4.92
CA ALA A 90 -17.15 -7.84 -3.74
C ALA A 90 -18.00 -7.98 -2.47
N LYS A 91 -17.51 -8.76 -1.50
CA LYS A 91 -18.28 -9.04 -0.29
C LYS A 91 -18.05 -7.95 0.76
N ASN A 92 -19.07 -7.69 1.58
CA ASN A 92 -18.93 -6.75 2.70
C ASN A 92 -17.84 -7.25 3.68
N ILE A 93 -16.81 -6.44 3.86
CA ILE A 93 -15.61 -6.71 4.66
C ILE A 93 -15.94 -6.75 6.17
N TYR A 94 -16.86 -5.91 6.62
CA TYR A 94 -17.24 -5.82 8.03
C TYR A 94 -18.16 -6.95 8.49
N LYS A 95 -18.90 -7.61 7.58
CA LYS A 95 -19.90 -8.65 7.92
C LYS A 95 -19.32 -10.03 8.26
N ARG A 96 -17.99 -10.19 8.30
CA ARG A 96 -17.35 -11.49 8.58
C ARG A 96 -16.23 -11.33 9.62
N SER A 97 -16.09 -12.36 10.45
CA SER A 97 -14.98 -12.45 11.41
C SER A 97 -13.64 -12.61 10.70
N ASP A 98 -12.57 -12.30 11.43
CA ASP A 98 -11.19 -12.41 10.93
C ASP A 98 -10.84 -13.84 10.51
N GLU A 99 -11.24 -14.83 11.32
CA GLU A 99 -11.05 -16.25 11.02
C GLU A 99 -11.79 -16.67 9.75
N LYS A 100 -13.05 -16.23 9.60
CA LYS A 100 -13.83 -16.53 8.39
C LYS A 100 -13.21 -15.88 7.16
N TRP A 101 -12.64 -14.68 7.29
CA TRP A 101 -11.91 -14.03 6.21
C TRP A 101 -10.66 -14.79 5.79
N GLY A 102 -9.88 -15.31 6.74
CA GLY A 102 -8.71 -16.14 6.43
C GLY A 102 -9.07 -17.28 5.47
N HIS A 103 -10.06 -18.09 5.84
CA HIS A 103 -10.53 -19.20 4.99
C HIS A 103 -11.08 -18.76 3.64
N ILE A 104 -11.85 -17.67 3.58
CA ILE A 104 -12.40 -17.17 2.31
C ILE A 104 -11.28 -16.71 1.38
N LEU A 105 -10.29 -16.00 1.92
CA LEU A 105 -9.18 -15.49 1.14
C LEU A 105 -8.28 -16.61 0.62
N ASP A 106 -8.09 -17.68 1.40
CA ASP A 106 -7.41 -18.88 0.94
C ASP A 106 -8.15 -19.53 -0.25
N ASP A 107 -9.44 -19.85 -0.07
CA ASP A 107 -10.25 -20.51 -1.08
C ASP A 107 -10.39 -19.67 -2.37
N MET A 108 -10.61 -18.36 -2.23
CA MET A 108 -10.87 -17.49 -3.37
C MET A 108 -9.58 -17.12 -4.11
N ALA A 109 -8.45 -16.95 -3.41
CA ALA A 109 -7.17 -16.71 -4.07
C ALA A 109 -6.77 -17.87 -4.97
N GLU A 110 -6.99 -19.11 -4.53
CA GLU A 110 -6.74 -20.30 -5.35
C GLU A 110 -7.65 -20.33 -6.58
N LYS A 111 -8.97 -20.14 -6.39
CA LYS A 111 -9.95 -20.15 -7.49
C LYS A 111 -9.74 -19.02 -8.49
N ALA A 112 -9.32 -17.85 -8.02
CA ALA A 112 -8.98 -16.69 -8.83
C ALA A 112 -7.57 -16.76 -9.42
N ARG A 113 -6.78 -17.81 -9.07
CA ARG A 113 -5.40 -18.03 -9.52
C ARG A 113 -4.47 -16.85 -9.20
N LEU A 114 -4.64 -16.26 -8.03
CA LEU A 114 -3.74 -15.23 -7.53
C LEU A 114 -2.36 -15.83 -7.24
N SER A 115 -1.30 -15.08 -7.56
CA SER A 115 0.03 -15.33 -7.01
C SER A 115 0.05 -15.13 -5.49
N ASP A 116 1.08 -15.66 -4.84
CA ASP A 116 1.28 -15.49 -3.39
C ASP A 116 1.34 -14.00 -3.00
N SER A 117 1.99 -13.15 -3.81
CA SER A 117 2.07 -11.71 -3.57
C SER A 117 0.71 -11.01 -3.70
N GLU A 118 -0.11 -11.40 -4.67
CA GLU A 118 -1.45 -10.83 -4.84
C GLU A 118 -2.38 -11.27 -3.72
N LYS A 119 -2.32 -12.54 -3.33
CA LYS A 119 -3.06 -13.07 -2.17
C LYS A 119 -2.68 -12.33 -0.89
N ASP A 120 -1.38 -12.14 -0.65
CA ASP A 120 -0.88 -11.41 0.51
C ASP A 120 -1.34 -9.94 0.52
N ALA A 121 -1.29 -9.26 -0.64
CA ALA A 121 -1.79 -7.89 -0.78
C ALA A 121 -3.29 -7.78 -0.48
N VAL A 122 -4.12 -8.66 -1.06
CA VAL A 122 -5.57 -8.67 -0.83
C VAL A 122 -5.91 -8.99 0.62
N THR A 123 -5.15 -9.91 1.23
CA THR A 123 -5.33 -10.31 2.63
C THR A 123 -5.05 -9.15 3.58
N LYS A 124 -3.92 -8.47 3.38
CA LYS A 124 -3.55 -7.30 4.17
C LYS A 124 -4.53 -6.14 3.98
N TYR A 125 -5.02 -5.92 2.75
CA TYR A 125 -6.08 -4.95 2.49
C TYR A 125 -7.34 -5.24 3.32
N VAL A 126 -7.89 -6.46 3.24
CA VAL A 126 -9.11 -6.83 3.99
C VAL A 126 -8.92 -6.62 5.50
N PHE A 127 -7.78 -7.05 6.05
CA PHE A 127 -7.52 -6.87 7.48
C PHE A 127 -7.24 -5.41 7.86
N ALA A 128 -6.61 -4.62 7.00
CA ALA A 128 -6.38 -3.19 7.25
C ALA A 128 -7.69 -2.41 7.31
N ILE A 129 -8.63 -2.69 6.40
CA ILE A 129 -9.98 -2.11 6.42
C ILE A 129 -10.69 -2.45 7.73
N LYS A 130 -10.63 -3.72 8.16
CA LYS A 130 -11.24 -4.15 9.42
C LYS A 130 -10.60 -3.50 10.64
N ALA A 131 -9.27 -3.39 10.66
CA ALA A 131 -8.54 -2.74 11.73
C ALA A 131 -8.83 -1.23 11.82
N GLY A 132 -9.06 -0.59 10.66
CA GLY A 132 -9.44 0.83 10.57
C GLY A 132 -10.92 1.12 10.80
N GLN A 133 -11.76 0.11 10.98
CA GLN A 133 -13.18 0.27 11.26
C GLN A 133 -13.35 1.04 12.58
N SER A 134 -14.09 2.16 12.54
CA SER A 134 -14.50 2.83 13.77
C SER A 134 -15.44 1.89 14.55
N LYS A 135 -15.15 1.68 15.84
CA LYS A 135 -16.03 0.92 16.74
C LYS A 135 -17.30 1.69 17.06
#